data_AF-A0A954Z631-F1
#
_entry.id   AF-A0A954Z631-F1
#
_cell.length_a   1.000
_cell.length_b   1.000
_cell.length_c   1.000
_cell.angle_alpha   90.00
_cell.angle_beta   90.00
_cell.angle_gamma   90.00
#
_symmetry.space_group_name_H-M   'P 1'
#
loop_
_entity.id
_entity.type
_entity.pdbx_description
1 polymer ?
#
loop_
_entity_poly.entity_id
_entity_poly.type
_entity_poly.pdbx_seq_one_letter_code
_entity_poly.pdbx_strand_id
1 'polypeptide(L)' 'LESDDWGVRLCGLAGYDPRSMIGVMRILDEATGGRGGPPEFLSTHPKPANRAEYIEQAISKYYPNGVPDGMRQ' A
#
# COMPACT_ATOMS: atom_id res chain seq x y z
N LEU A 1 6.29 -6.02 1.22
CA LEU A 1 6.71 -5.86 -0.18
C LEU A 1 6.02 -6.87 -1.07
N GLU A 2 6.30 -8.17 -0.95
CA GLU A 2 5.56 -9.18 -1.74
C GLU A 2 4.04 -9.13 -1.47
N SER A 3 3.64 -8.97 -0.20
CA SER A 3 2.23 -8.77 0.15
C SER A 3 1.63 -7.47 -0.44
N ASP A 4 2.43 -6.44 -0.69
CA ASP A 4 1.97 -5.19 -1.32
C ASP A 4 1.68 -5.40 -2.80
N ASP A 5 2.59 -6.09 -3.51
CA ASP A 5 2.45 -6.45 -4.93
C ASP A 5 1.19 -7.30 -5.16
N TRP A 6 1.00 -8.33 -4.34
CA TRP A 6 -0.23 -9.15 -4.36
C TRP A 6 -1.46 -8.36 -3.97
N GLY A 7 -1.37 -7.47 -2.98
CA GLY A 7 -2.49 -6.62 -2.55
C GLY A 7 -3.01 -5.77 -3.70
N VAL A 8 -2.12 -5.08 -4.43
CA VAL A 8 -2.48 -4.27 -5.61
C VAL A 8 -3.17 -5.12 -6.67
N ARG A 9 -2.62 -6.30 -6.97
CA ARG A 9 -3.20 -7.23 -7.94
C ARG A 9 -4.59 -7.71 -7.54
N LEU A 10 -4.76 -8.09 -6.27
CA LEU A 10 -6.03 -8.60 -5.74
C LEU A 10 -7.10 -7.51 -5.66
N CYS A 11 -6.75 -6.29 -5.25
CA CYS A 11 -7.66 -5.13 -5.31
C CYS A 11 -8.21 -4.94 -6.72
N GLY A 12 -7.32 -4.93 -7.71
CA GLY A 12 -7.69 -4.84 -9.12
C GLY A 12 -8.62 -5.93 -9.59
N LEU A 13 -8.27 -7.19 -9.32
CA LEU A 13 -9.09 -8.35 -9.68
C LEU A 13 -10.46 -8.33 -9.01
N ALA A 14 -10.53 -7.79 -7.80
CA ALA A 14 -11.78 -7.59 -7.08
C ALA A 14 -12.52 -6.31 -7.51
N GLY A 15 -12.01 -5.51 -8.46
CA GLY A 15 -12.66 -4.25 -8.89
C GLY A 15 -12.63 -3.13 -7.85
N TYR A 16 -11.67 -3.20 -6.92
CA TYR A 16 -11.34 -2.11 -6.01
C TYR A 16 -10.16 -1.31 -6.54
N ASP A 17 -10.16 -0.02 -6.24
CA ASP A 17 -9.11 0.91 -6.59
C ASP A 17 -7.86 0.62 -5.72
N PRO A 18 -6.74 0.17 -6.31
CA PRO A 18 -5.53 -0.10 -5.55
C PRO A 18 -4.91 1.18 -4.95
N ARG A 19 -5.28 2.38 -5.40
CA ARG A 19 -4.82 3.65 -4.81
C ARG A 19 -5.27 3.79 -3.36
N SER A 20 -6.40 3.19 -2.98
CA SER A 20 -6.88 3.16 -1.58
C SER A 20 -5.88 2.54 -0.61
N MET A 21 -5.01 1.63 -1.08
CA MET A 21 -3.98 1.01 -0.23
C MET A 21 -2.96 2.03 0.28
N ILE A 22 -2.64 3.07 -0.49
CA ILE A 22 -1.75 4.17 -0.07
C ILE A 22 -2.41 4.95 1.08
N GLY A 23 -3.72 5.20 0.97
CA GLY A 23 -4.52 5.84 2.01
C GLY A 23 -4.48 5.06 3.33
N VAL A 24 -4.60 3.72 3.28
CA VAL A 24 -4.47 2.86 4.46
C VAL A 24 -3.08 3.02 5.10
N MET A 25 -2.01 3.06 4.31
CA MET A 25 -0.65 3.26 4.86
C MET A 25 -0.50 4.61 5.57
N ARG A 26 -1.13 5.67 5.04
CA ARG A 26 -1.15 6.99 5.69
C ARG A 26 -1.92 6.95 7.02
N ILE A 27 -3.11 6.34 7.04
CA ILE A 27 -3.92 6.20 8.26
C ILE A 27 -3.14 5.44 9.34
N LEU A 28 -2.45 4.36 8.96
CA LEU A 28 -1.62 3.59 9.89
C LEU A 28 -0.43 4.40 10.42
N ASP A 29 0.20 5.24 9.58
CA ASP A 29 1.27 6.12 10.01
C ASP A 29 0.78 7.18 11.01
N GLU A 30 -0.33 7.83 10.69
CA GLU A 30 -1.01 8.81 11.57
C GLU A 30 -1.41 8.18 12.91
N ALA A 31 -1.97 6.97 12.90
CA ALA A 31 -2.36 6.23 14.10
C ALA A 31 -1.16 5.90 15.01
N THR A 32 0.04 5.75 14.44
CA THR A 32 1.29 5.57 15.20
C THR A 32 1.94 6.90 15.63
N GLY A 33 1.25 8.03 15.40
CA GLY A 33 1.74 9.36 15.74
C GLY A 33 2.91 9.83 14.89
N GLY A 34 3.05 9.30 13.66
CA GLY A 34 4.15 9.63 12.75
C GLY A 34 5.55 9.21 13.24
N ARG A 35 5.63 8.43 14.34
CA ARG A 35 6.90 8.02 14.96
C ARG A 35 7.52 6.77 14.33
N GLY A 36 6.99 6.29 13.21
CA GLY A 36 7.56 5.13 12.50
C GLY A 36 7.44 3.81 13.28
N GLY A 37 6.51 3.72 14.23
CA GLY A 37 6.32 2.53 15.06
C GLY A 37 7.50 2.21 16.00
N PRO A 38 7.42 1.11 16.76
CA PRO A 38 8.58 0.60 17.49
C PRO A 38 9.73 0.31 16.50
N PRO A 39 11.01 0.50 16.90
CA PRO A 39 12.17 0.15 16.08
C PRO A 39 11.98 -1.21 15.40
N GLU A 40 12.38 -1.36 14.14
CA GLU A 40 12.11 -2.59 13.35
C GLU A 40 12.57 -3.88 14.05
N PHE A 41 13.67 -3.82 14.81
CA PHE A 41 14.17 -4.96 15.59
C PHE A 41 13.20 -5.45 16.69
N LEU A 42 12.31 -4.58 17.17
CA LEU A 42 11.30 -4.87 18.19
C LEU A 42 9.91 -5.20 17.61
N SER A 43 9.72 -5.03 16.30
CA SER A 43 8.44 -5.30 15.65
C SER A 43 8.39 -6.73 15.14
N THR A 44 7.35 -7.50 15.52
CA THR A 44 7.04 -8.80 14.89
C THR A 44 6.62 -8.64 13.42
N HIS A 45 6.26 -7.42 13.03
CA HIS A 45 6.00 -7.00 11.66
C HIS A 45 6.72 -5.66 11.41
N PRO A 46 8.01 -5.66 11.01
CA PRO A 46 8.71 -4.43 10.67
C PRO A 46 7.93 -3.71 9.57
N LYS A 47 7.68 -2.40 9.75
CA LYS A 47 7.12 -1.53 8.72
C LYS A 47 8.30 -1.15 7.82
N PRO A 48 8.41 -1.69 6.59
CA PRO A 48 9.40 -1.20 5.66
C PRO A 48 9.16 0.30 5.49
N ALA A 49 10.19 1.12 5.68
CA ALA A 49 10.10 2.58 5.65
C ALA A 49 9.49 3.15 4.34
N ASN A 50 9.31 2.33 3.30
CA ASN A 50 8.91 2.79 1.96
C ASN A 50 7.67 2.07 1.40
N ARG A 51 6.77 1.50 2.21
CA ARG A 51 5.62 0.73 1.67
C ARG A 51 4.74 1.49 0.69
N ALA A 52 4.48 2.78 0.94
CA ALA A 52 3.70 3.60 0.02
C ALA A 52 4.34 3.66 -1.37
N GLU A 53 5.66 3.89 -1.42
CA GLU A 53 6.44 3.89 -2.66
C GLU A 53 6.38 2.53 -3.37
N TYR A 54 6.51 1.42 -2.64
CA TYR A 54 6.38 0.09 -3.22
C TYR A 54 4.97 -0.18 -3.79
N ILE A 55 3.93 0.31 -3.12
CA ILE A 55 2.55 0.22 -3.62
C ILE A 55 2.41 1.04 -4.90
N GLU A 56 2.97 2.25 -4.96
CA GLU A 56 2.98 3.08 -6.18
C GLU A 56 3.72 2.39 -7.36
N GLN A 57 4.85 1.75 -7.07
CA GLN A 57 5.58 0.96 -8.07
C GLN A 57 4.77 -0.25 -8.55
N ALA A 58 4.11 -0.98 -7.64
CA ALA A 58 3.25 -2.10 -7.98
C ALA A 58 2.03 -1.64 -8.80
N ILE A 59 1.41 -0.52 -8.45
CA ILE A 59 0.33 0.09 -9.24
C ILE A 59 0.84 0.40 -10.65
N SER A 60 1.99 1.06 -10.79
CA SER A 60 2.58 1.38 -12.09
C SER A 60 2.89 0.13 -12.93
N LYS A 61 3.33 -0.95 -12.28
CA LYS A 61 3.59 -2.26 -12.92
C LYS A 61 2.32 -2.91 -13.47
N TYR A 62 1.20 -2.88 -12.73
CA TYR A 62 -0.05 -3.54 -13.13
C TYR A 62 -0.99 -2.63 -13.95
N TYR A 63 -0.82 -1.32 -13.83
CA TYR A 63 -1.62 -0.29 -14.49
C TYR A 63 -0.72 0.71 -15.23
N PRO A 64 0.04 0.27 -16.24
CA PRO A 64 1.00 1.13 -16.95
C PRO A 64 0.35 2.31 -17.68
N ASN A 65 -0.96 2.22 -17.97
CA ASN A 65 -1.75 3.28 -18.60
C ASN A 65 -2.62 4.06 -17.59
N GLY A 66 -2.37 3.89 -16.29
CA GLY A 66 -3.20 4.44 -15.22
C GLY A 66 -4.28 3.48 -14.72
N VAL A 67 -4.71 3.72 -13.49
CA VAL A 67 -5.83 2.99 -12.87
C VAL A 67 -7.14 3.47 -13.48
N PRO A 68 -8.00 2.56 -14.00
CA PRO A 68 -9.28 2.93 -14.57
C PRO A 68 -10.17 3.70 -13.60
N ASP A 69 -10.92 4.66 -14.12
CA ASP A 69 -11.95 5.36 -13.35
C ASP A 69 -13.16 4.46 -13.04
N GLY A 70 -13.89 4.79 -11.99
CA GLY A 70 -15.12 4.07 -11.59
C GLY A 70 -14.89 2.78 -10.78
N MET A 71 -13.65 2.48 -10.38
CA MET A 71 -13.36 1.41 -9.42
C MET A 71 -13.92 1.73 -8.03
N ARG A 72 -14.20 0.69 -7.23
CA ARG A 72 -14.69 0.84 -5.86
C ARG A 72 -13.60 1.36 -4.94
N GLN A 73 -13.90 2.36 -4.11
CA GLN A 73 -12.96 2.91 -3.12
C GLN A 73 -12.94 2.13 -1.81
#